data_AF-A0ABD7HLF7-F1
#
_entry.id   AF-A0ABD7HLF7-F1
#
_cell.length_a   1.000
_cell.length_b   1.000
_cell.length_c   1.000
_cell.angle_alpha   90.00
_cell.angle_beta   90.00
_cell.angle_gamma   90.00
#
_symmetry.space_group_name_H-M   'P 1'
#
loop_
_entity.id
_entity.type
_entity.pdbx_description
1 polymer ?
#
loop_
_entity_poly.entity_id
_entity_poly.type
_entity_poly.pdbx_seq_one_letter_code
_entity_poly.pdbx_strand_id
1 'polypeptide(L)'
;MTTHYLKIESYWHDLLYDGSKTYEVRRADRDYQKGDRVLFKVGSSEALSYAAWTITHVMYQAPWMADGYVILSLEHPRKARREKEYEARGRSIDKLRRSNAALRGVITRLRNQISMRECRELDAGR
;
A
#
# COMPACT_ATOMS: atom_id res chain seq x y z
N MET A 1 -11.09 11.92 -21.55
CA MET A 1 -11.03 11.72 -20.09
C MET A 1 -12.28 12.32 -19.48
N THR A 2 -13.19 11.44 -19.06
CA THR A 2 -14.49 11.77 -18.48
C THR A 2 -14.51 11.42 -17.00
N THR A 3 -15.29 12.14 -16.18
CA THR A 3 -15.50 11.80 -14.76
C THR A 3 -16.89 11.23 -14.57
N HIS A 4 -16.96 10.00 -14.07
CA HIS A 4 -18.18 9.25 -13.80
C HIS A 4 -18.52 9.32 -12.31
N TYR A 5 -19.76 9.68 -12.00
CA TYR A 5 -20.27 9.71 -10.62
C TYR A 5 -21.09 8.44 -10.39
N LEU A 6 -20.55 7.50 -9.61
CA LEU A 6 -21.13 6.19 -9.43
C LEU A 6 -21.51 5.95 -7.97
N LYS A 7 -22.69 5.38 -7.74
CA LYS A 7 -23.06 4.91 -6.39
C LYS A 7 -22.34 3.60 -6.08
N ILE A 8 -21.95 3.43 -4.83
CA ILE A 8 -21.37 2.20 -4.31
C ILE A 8 -21.81 2.00 -2.86
N GLU A 9 -22.05 0.76 -2.46
CA GLU A 9 -22.35 0.42 -1.08
C GLU A 9 -21.06 0.50 -0.24
N SER A 10 -21.17 0.86 1.05
CA SER A 10 -20.03 1.10 1.93
C SER A 10 -19.07 -0.08 2.02
N TYR A 11 -19.59 -1.31 2.14
CA TYR A 11 -18.78 -2.53 2.20
C TYR A 11 -17.87 -2.69 0.99
N TRP A 12 -18.41 -2.49 -0.22
CA TRP A 12 -17.62 -2.61 -1.45
C TRP A 12 -16.62 -1.47 -1.61
N HIS A 13 -16.99 -0.26 -1.17
CA HIS A 13 -16.08 0.87 -1.16
C HIS A 13 -14.90 0.63 -0.20
N ASP A 14 -15.14 0.06 0.97
CA ASP A 14 -14.09 -0.23 1.95
C ASP A 14 -13.10 -1.27 1.41
N LEU A 15 -13.59 -2.34 0.76
CA LEU A 15 -12.74 -3.32 0.08
C LEU A 15 -11.94 -2.73 -1.09
N LEU A 16 -12.50 -1.76 -1.83
CA LEU A 16 -11.72 -1.02 -2.82
C LEU A 16 -10.62 -0.23 -2.11
N TYR A 17 -11.01 0.54 -1.10
CA TYR A 17 -10.14 1.48 -0.42
C TYR A 17 -8.97 0.79 0.31
N ASP A 18 -9.19 -0.36 0.96
CA ASP A 18 -8.10 -1.14 1.55
C ASP A 18 -7.19 -1.79 0.49
N GLY A 19 -7.75 -2.08 -0.70
CA GLY A 19 -7.05 -2.66 -1.85
C GLY A 19 -7.27 -4.16 -2.03
N SER A 20 -8.11 -4.79 -1.20
CA SER A 20 -8.54 -6.19 -1.35
C SER A 20 -9.35 -6.39 -2.62
N LYS A 21 -10.07 -5.35 -3.05
CA LYS A 21 -10.74 -5.25 -4.33
C LYS A 21 -10.05 -4.17 -5.17
N THR A 22 -9.84 -4.43 -6.45
CA THR A 22 -9.13 -3.52 -7.37
C THR A 22 -9.89 -3.25 -8.66
N TYR A 23 -11.16 -3.67 -8.71
CA TYR A 23 -12.00 -3.55 -9.89
C TYR A 23 -13.47 -3.34 -9.51
N GLU A 24 -14.26 -2.78 -10.41
CA GLU A 24 -15.71 -2.63 -10.30
C GLU A 24 -16.42 -3.34 -11.46
N VAL A 25 -17.57 -3.94 -11.19
CA VAL A 25 -18.45 -4.51 -12.22
C VAL A 25 -19.60 -3.52 -12.43
N ARG A 26 -19.83 -3.10 -13.67
CA ARG A 26 -20.87 -2.11 -14.01
C ARG A 26 -21.61 -2.52 -15.27
N ARG A 27 -22.83 -2.01 -15.44
CA ARG A 27 -23.48 -2.06 -16.75
C ARG A 27 -22.66 -1.26 -17.74
N ALA A 28 -22.63 -1.70 -18.99
CA ALA A 28 -22.04 -1.01 -20.13
C ALA A 28 -22.96 0.14 -20.62
N ASP A 29 -23.56 0.87 -19.67
CA ASP A 29 -24.53 1.95 -19.92
C ASP A 29 -23.87 3.31 -20.18
N ARG A 30 -22.55 3.36 -20.05
CA ARG A 30 -21.69 4.51 -20.31
C ARG A 30 -20.51 4.07 -21.15
N ASP A 31 -19.97 5.02 -21.91
CA ASP A 31 -18.73 4.84 -22.66
C ASP A 31 -17.52 4.97 -21.73
N TYR A 32 -17.29 3.98 -20.87
CA TYR A 32 -16.15 3.97 -19.96
C TYR A 32 -14.86 3.76 -20.75
N GLN A 33 -13.89 4.65 -20.54
CA GLN A 33 -12.61 4.57 -21.22
C GLN A 33 -11.45 4.47 -20.23
N LYS A 34 -10.35 3.83 -20.66
CA LYS A 34 -9.09 3.88 -19.92
C LYS A 34 -8.67 5.36 -19.75
N GLY A 35 -8.28 5.72 -18.54
CA GLY A 35 -7.92 7.08 -18.15
C GLY A 35 -9.08 7.90 -17.61
N ASP A 36 -10.33 7.44 -17.72
CA ASP A 36 -11.46 8.08 -17.07
C ASP A 36 -11.36 8.03 -15.55
N ARG A 37 -12.10 8.92 -14.89
CA ARG A 37 -12.14 9.04 -13.44
C ARG A 37 -13.46 8.56 -12.89
N VAL A 38 -13.44 7.92 -11.73
CA VAL A 38 -14.63 7.51 -10.98
C VAL A 38 -14.64 8.21 -9.63
N LEU A 39 -15.71 8.93 -9.35
CA LEU A 39 -16.03 9.47 -8.03
C LEU A 39 -17.21 8.70 -7.45
N PHE A 40 -16.99 8.11 -6.28
CA PHE A 40 -18.00 7.29 -5.64
C PHE A 40 -18.92 8.13 -4.73
N LYS A 41 -20.22 7.85 -4.78
CA LYS A 41 -21.19 8.22 -3.75
C LYS A 41 -21.39 7.00 -2.85
N VAL A 42 -21.00 7.10 -1.59
CA VAL A 42 -20.85 5.93 -0.70
C VAL A 42 -22.04 5.82 0.26
N GLY A 43 -22.60 4.62 0.36
CA GLY A 43 -23.63 4.27 1.34
C GLY A 43 -24.98 4.95 1.11
N SER A 44 -25.86 4.84 2.11
CA SER A 44 -27.23 5.41 2.07
C SER A 44 -27.28 6.93 2.12
N SER A 45 -26.25 7.57 2.67
CA SER A 45 -26.10 9.03 2.65
C SER A 45 -25.67 9.57 1.29
N GLU A 46 -25.23 8.70 0.37
CA GLU A 46 -24.67 9.04 -0.93
C GLU A 46 -23.59 10.13 -0.85
N ALA A 47 -22.88 10.19 0.28
CA ALA A 47 -21.83 11.17 0.50
C ALA A 47 -20.76 11.01 -0.58
N LEU A 48 -20.40 12.10 -1.23
CA LEU A 48 -19.40 12.08 -2.27
C LEU A 48 -18.03 11.79 -1.65
N SER A 49 -17.40 10.70 -2.07
CA SER A 49 -15.99 10.48 -1.83
C SER A 49 -15.20 11.50 -2.63
N TYR A 50 -14.41 12.33 -1.96
CA TYR A 50 -13.55 13.33 -2.61
C TYR A 50 -12.34 12.70 -3.34
N ALA A 51 -12.18 11.38 -3.28
CA ALA A 51 -11.05 10.67 -3.86
C ALA A 51 -11.46 10.05 -5.21
N ALA A 52 -10.97 10.64 -6.30
CA ALA A 52 -11.23 10.15 -7.65
C ALA A 52 -10.28 9.00 -8.02
N TRP A 53 -10.86 7.88 -8.40
CA TRP A 53 -10.17 6.69 -8.90
C TRP A 53 -9.93 6.79 -10.39
N THR A 54 -8.84 6.21 -10.90
CA THR A 54 -8.57 6.18 -12.34
C THR A 54 -8.88 4.79 -12.90
N ILE A 55 -9.63 4.74 -14.01
CA ILE A 55 -9.84 3.51 -14.77
C ILE A 55 -8.55 3.17 -15.51
N THR A 56 -7.90 2.06 -15.17
CA THR A 56 -6.65 1.64 -15.83
C THR A 56 -6.89 0.67 -16.98
N HIS A 57 -8.01 -0.05 -16.93
CA HIS A 57 -8.42 -1.02 -17.92
C HIS A 57 -9.93 -1.18 -17.91
N VAL A 58 -10.52 -1.37 -19.09
CA VAL A 58 -11.94 -1.67 -19.27
C VAL A 58 -12.03 -3.00 -20.02
N MET A 59 -12.59 -4.01 -19.37
CA MET A 59 -12.86 -5.30 -19.99
C MET A 59 -14.30 -5.31 -20.48
N TYR A 60 -14.45 -5.21 -21.80
CA TYR A 60 -15.70 -5.50 -22.49
C TYR A 60 -15.70 -6.99 -22.85
N GLN A 61 -16.78 -7.67 -22.47
CA GLN A 61 -17.09 -9.06 -22.85
C GLN A 61 -16.06 -10.10 -22.36
N ALA A 62 -16.55 -11.04 -21.55
CA ALA A 62 -15.83 -12.27 -21.24
C ALA A 62 -16.84 -13.44 -21.27
N PRO A 63 -16.41 -14.67 -21.58
CA PRO A 63 -17.34 -15.81 -21.69
C PRO A 63 -18.19 -16.07 -20.43
N TRP A 64 -17.70 -15.64 -19.27
CA TRP A 64 -18.33 -15.79 -17.95
C TRP A 64 -19.00 -14.51 -17.45
N MET A 65 -19.01 -13.44 -18.26
CA MET A 65 -19.63 -12.16 -17.91
C MET A 65 -21.03 -12.08 -18.47
N ALA A 66 -21.98 -11.62 -17.65
CA ALA A 66 -23.33 -11.35 -18.11
C ALA A 66 -23.33 -10.28 -19.22
N ASP A 67 -24.22 -10.43 -20.20
CA ASP A 67 -24.34 -9.48 -21.29
C ASP A 67 -24.67 -8.07 -20.79
N GLY A 68 -24.10 -7.06 -21.46
CA GLY A 68 -24.26 -5.66 -21.09
C GLY A 68 -23.53 -5.25 -19.81
N TYR A 69 -22.58 -6.03 -19.30
CA TYR A 69 -21.69 -5.65 -18.20
C TYR A 69 -20.24 -5.45 -18.64
N VAL A 70 -19.49 -4.70 -17.84
CA VAL A 70 -18.07 -4.42 -17.98
C VAL A 70 -17.37 -4.55 -16.64
N ILE A 71 -16.07 -4.84 -16.69
CA ILE A 71 -15.18 -4.75 -15.52
C ILE A 71 -14.24 -3.56 -15.71
N LEU A 72 -14.23 -2.68 -14.71
CA LEU A 72 -13.36 -1.51 -14.64
C LEU A 72 -12.25 -1.80 -13.64
N SER A 73 -11.00 -1.94 -14.08
CA SER A 73 -9.86 -1.97 -13.17
C SER A 73 -9.59 -0.56 -12.68
N LEU A 74 -9.43 -0.39 -11.36
CA LEU A 74 -9.33 0.90 -10.72
C LEU A 74 -7.98 1.07 -10.02
N GLU A 75 -7.37 2.23 -10.25
CA GLU A 75 -6.17 2.65 -9.52
C GLU A 75 -6.55 3.48 -8.29
N HIS A 76 -5.98 3.11 -7.14
CA HIS A 76 -6.24 3.79 -5.89
C HIS A 76 -5.77 5.27 -5.93
N PRO A 77 -6.61 6.23 -5.51
CA PRO A 77 -6.32 7.68 -5.59
C PRO A 77 -5.04 8.10 -4.85
N ARG A 78 -4.66 7.33 -3.82
CA ARG A 78 -3.45 7.56 -3.02
C ARG A 78 -2.27 6.65 -3.39
N LYS A 79 -2.28 5.96 -4.54
CA LYS A 79 -1.20 5.02 -4.92
C LYS A 79 0.19 5.65 -4.82
N ALA A 80 0.39 6.80 -5.46
CA ALA A 80 1.66 7.52 -5.41
C ALA A 80 2.09 7.92 -3.99
N ARG A 81 1.12 8.24 -3.11
CA ARG A 81 1.41 8.56 -1.71
C ARG A 81 1.82 7.30 -0.93
N ARG A 82 1.07 6.20 -1.08
CA ARG A 82 1.39 4.91 -0.44
C ARG A 82 2.77 4.44 -0.85
N GLU A 83 3.11 4.52 -2.13
CA GLU A 83 4.41 4.09 -2.66
C GLU A 83 5.56 4.86 -2.00
N LYS A 84 5.45 6.20 -1.91
CA LYS A 84 6.41 7.04 -1.17
C LYS A 84 6.51 6.70 0.31
N GLU A 85 5.39 6.43 0.98
CA GLU A 85 5.34 6.04 2.39
C GLU A 85 6.05 4.69 2.62
N TYR A 86 5.84 3.71 1.73
CA TYR A 86 6.52 2.41 1.78
C TYR A 86 8.03 2.54 1.58
N GLU A 87 8.47 3.32 0.60
CA GLU A 87 9.90 3.59 0.38
C GLU A 87 10.54 4.28 1.58
N ALA A 88 9.88 5.30 2.14
CA ALA A 88 10.37 6.01 3.32
C ALA A 88 10.50 5.08 4.53
N ARG A 89 9.51 4.20 4.71
CA ARG A 89 9.54 3.18 5.77
C ARG A 89 10.68 2.19 5.57
N GLY A 90 10.89 1.71 4.33
CA GLY A 90 12.01 0.84 3.97
C GLY A 90 13.37 1.49 4.30
N ARG A 91 13.58 2.73 3.87
CA ARG A 91 14.79 3.51 4.18
C ARG A 91 15.03 3.65 5.69
N SER A 92 13.97 3.89 6.46
CA SER A 92 14.06 4.02 7.93
C SER A 92 14.47 2.69 8.58
N ILE A 93 13.83 1.59 8.18
CA ILE A 93 14.15 0.23 8.68
C ILE A 93 15.60 -0.12 8.37
N ASP A 94 16.08 0.16 7.17
CA ASP A 94 17.48 -0.12 6.79
C ASP A 94 18.46 0.71 7.60
N LYS A 95 18.17 1.99 7.85
CA LYS A 95 18.98 2.84 8.72
C LYS A 95 19.07 2.28 10.14
N LEU A 96 17.93 1.87 10.71
CA LEU A 96 17.87 1.25 12.04
C LEU A 96 18.66 -0.07 12.07
N ARG A 97 18.54 -0.91 11.03
CA ARG A 97 19.30 -2.16 10.92
C ARG A 97 20.82 -1.92 10.91
N ARG A 98 21.30 -0.95 10.12
CA ARG A 98 22.73 -0.57 10.08
C ARG A 98 23.22 -0.05 11.43
N SER A 99 22.44 0.82 12.06
CA SER A 99 22.77 1.36 13.39
C SER A 99 22.87 0.25 14.44
N ASN A 100 21.87 -0.63 14.50
CA ASN A 100 21.85 -1.76 15.42
C ASN A 100 23.03 -2.72 15.19
N ALA A 101 23.40 -2.99 13.93
CA ALA A 101 24.57 -3.80 13.61
C ALA A 101 25.87 -3.16 14.11
N ALA A 102 26.04 -1.85 13.92
CA ALA A 102 27.20 -1.10 14.41
C ALA A 102 27.28 -1.13 15.95
N LEU A 103 26.16 -0.90 16.64
CA LEU A 103 26.08 -0.96 18.10
C LEU A 103 26.44 -2.35 18.64
N ARG A 104 25.94 -3.42 18.01
CA ARG A 104 26.33 -4.80 18.37
C ARG A 104 27.83 -5.03 18.22
N GLY A 105 28.44 -4.50 17.16
CA GLY A 105 29.89 -4.56 16.95
C GLY A 105 30.69 -3.81 18.03
N VAL A 106 30.20 -2.66 18.48
CA VAL A 106 30.82 -1.89 19.59
C VAL A 106 30.68 -2.66 20.91
N ILE A 107 29.48 -3.14 21.24
CA ILE A 107 29.22 -3.93 22.45
C ILE A 107 30.14 -5.16 22.51
N THR A 108 30.31 -5.86 21.38
CA THR A 108 31.19 -7.03 21.29
C THR A 108 32.64 -6.68 21.59
N ARG A 109 33.16 -5.59 21.00
CA ARG A 109 34.54 -5.13 21.26
C ARG A 109 34.75 -4.75 22.72
N LEU A 110 33.81 -3.99 23.31
CA LEU A 110 33.90 -3.59 24.71
C LEU A 110 33.87 -4.80 25.65
N ARG A 111 33.00 -5.77 25.41
CA ARG A 111 32.97 -7.03 26.18
C ARG A 111 34.30 -7.77 26.11
N ASN A 112 34.89 -7.87 24.93
CA ASN A 112 36.19 -8.54 24.76
C ASN A 112 37.32 -7.80 25.50
N GLN A 113 37.30 -6.46 25.49
CA GLN A 113 38.29 -5.66 26.22
C GLN A 113 38.19 -5.84 27.74
N ILE A 114 36.96 -5.85 28.28
CA ILE A 114 36.71 -6.08 29.71
C ILE A 114 37.22 -7.48 30.11
N SER A 115 36.81 -8.51 29.36
CA SER A 115 37.24 -9.89 29.63
C SER A 115 38.76 -10.05 29.57
N MET A 116 39.43 -9.46 28.57
CA MET A 116 40.89 -9.49 28.47
C MET A 116 41.59 -8.79 29.64
N ARG A 117 40.99 -7.70 30.15
CA ARG A 117 41.53 -6.98 31.30
C ARG A 117 41.38 -7.80 32.59
N GLU A 118 40.21 -8.39 32.81
CA GLU A 118 39.94 -9.26 33.96
C GLU A 118 40.88 -10.48 33.99
N CYS A 119 41.14 -11.12 32.84
CA CYS A 119 42.13 -12.21 32.77
C CYS A 119 43.53 -11.75 33.19
N ARG A 120 43.98 -10.57 32.72
CA ARG A 120 45.31 -10.04 33.07
C ARG A 120 45.43 -9.68 34.56
N GLU A 121 44.37 -9.15 35.16
CA GLU A 121 44.35 -8.81 36.59
C GLU A 121 44.39 -10.08 37.46
N LEU A 122 43.77 -11.19 37.02
CA LEU A 122 43.87 -12.49 37.69
C LEU A 122 45.26 -13.13 37.59
N ASP A 123 45.92 -13.02 36.43
CA ASP A 123 47.27 -13.56 36.22
C ASP A 123 48.35 -12.77 36.98
N ALA A 124 48.15 -11.46 37.20
CA ALA A 124 49.08 -10.60 37.94
C ALA A 124 48.98 -10.72 39.47
N GLY A 125 47.91 -11.35 39.98
CA GLY A 125 47.68 -11.58 41.42
C GLY A 125 48.16 -12.94 41.93
N ARG A 126 48.89 -13.71 41.10
CA ARG A 126 49.39 -15.06 41.38
C ARG A 126 50.92 -15.07 41.48
#